data_AF-A0A2V9PCQ8-F1
#
_entry.id   AF-A0A2V9PCQ8-F1
#
_cell.length_a   1.000
_cell.length_b   1.000
_cell.length_c   1.000
_cell.angle_alpha   90.00
_cell.angle_beta   90.00
_cell.angle_gamma   90.00
#
_symmetry.space_group_name_H-M   'P 1'
#
loop_
_entity.id
_entity.type
_entity.pdbx_description
1 polymer ?
#
loop_
_entity_poly.entity_id
_entity_poly.type
_entity_poly.pdbx_seq_one_letter_code
_entity_poly.pdbx_strand_id
1 'polypeptide(L)' 'MAVTADQSGEDFDRVISVNLKGMWLCMKYDIRQMLTHGSGAIVNNASVAGLATAGFQRNSSTWKPN' A
#
# COMPACT_ATOMS: atom_id res chain seq x y z
N MET A 1 9.73 -12.71 5.61
CA MET A 1 9.80 -11.68 4.56
C MET A 1 11.23 -11.64 4.07
N ALA A 2 11.45 -11.78 2.77
CA ALA A 2 12.77 -11.55 2.17
C ALA A 2 13.18 -10.10 2.43
N VAL A 3 14.48 -9.85 2.58
CA VAL A 3 14.98 -8.46 2.60
C VAL A 3 14.79 -7.85 1.22
N THR A 4 14.67 -6.52 1.14
CA THR A 4 14.37 -5.82 -0.12
C THR A 4 15.31 -6.19 -1.27
N ALA A 5 16.59 -6.45 -0.98
CA ALA A 5 17.59 -6.83 -1.98
C ALA A 5 17.29 -8.17 -2.68
N ASP A 6 16.52 -9.05 -2.04
CA ASP A 6 16.20 -10.40 -2.55
C ASP A 6 14.79 -10.48 -3.14
N GLN A 7 14.06 -9.36 -3.19
CA GLN A 7 12.69 -9.31 -3.75
C GLN A 7 12.74 -9.17 -5.27
N SER A 8 11.88 -9.91 -5.96
CA SER A 8 11.73 -9.77 -7.42
C SER A 8 10.89 -8.54 -7.76
N GLY A 9 11.12 -7.98 -8.95
CA GLY A 9 10.27 -6.94 -9.51
C GLY A 9 8.83 -7.41 -9.70
N GLU A 10 8.62 -8.68 -10.07
CA GLU A 10 7.30 -9.28 -10.23
C GLU A 10 6.49 -9.29 -8.92
N ASP A 11 7.13 -9.63 -7.80
CA ASP A 11 6.45 -9.58 -6.50
C ASP A 11 6.08 -8.16 -6.09
N PHE A 12 6.96 -7.19 -6.37
CA PHE A 12 6.67 -5.78 -6.14
C PHE A 12 5.47 -5.33 -6.98
N ASP A 13 5.50 -5.60 -8.29
CA ASP A 13 4.44 -5.24 -9.22
C ASP A 13 3.11 -5.88 -8.84
N ARG A 14 3.12 -7.15 -8.41
CA ARG A 14 1.94 -7.85 -7.91
C ARG A 14 1.33 -7.14 -6.70
N VAL A 15 2.15 -6.78 -5.72
CA VAL A 15 1.70 -6.09 -4.49
C VAL A 15 1.12 -4.71 -4.83
N ILE A 16 1.80 -3.93 -5.68
CA ILE A 16 1.32 -2.60 -6.10
C ILE A 16 0.04 -2.71 -6.94
N SER A 17 -0.02 -3.69 -7.85
CA SER A 17 -1.19 -3.93 -8.70
C SER A 17 -2.44 -4.21 -7.86
N VAL A 18 -2.33 -5.05 -6.83
CA VAL A 18 -3.46 -5.40 -5.97
C VAL A 18 -3.79 -4.26 -4.98
N ASN A 19 -2.82 -3.84 -4.18
CA ASN A 19 -3.09 -2.99 -3.01
C ASN A 19 -3.22 -1.51 -3.34
N LEU A 20 -2.69 -1.05 -4.48
CA LEU A 20 -2.74 0.36 -4.87
C LEU A 20 -3.57 0.56 -6.13
N LYS A 21 -3.16 -0.05 -7.25
CA LYS A 21 -3.84 0.13 -8.53
C LYS A 21 -5.26 -0.44 -8.52
N GLY A 22 -5.44 -1.64 -7.96
CA GLY A 22 -6.74 -2.29 -7.82
C GLY A 22 -7.71 -1.45 -7.00
N MET A 23 -7.27 -0.96 -5.83
CA MET A 23 -8.09 -0.08 -4.98
C MET A 23 -8.45 1.24 -5.67
N TRP A 24 -7.50 1.86 -6.37
CA TRP A 24 -7.77 3.06 -7.17
C TRP A 24 -8.82 2.80 -8.25
N LEU A 25 -8.77 1.66 -8.93
CA LEU A 25 -9.76 1.28 -9.93
C LEU A 25 -11.16 1.10 -9.31
N CYS A 26 -11.28 0.45 -8.15
CA CYS A 26 -12.58 0.33 -7.46
C CYS A 26 -13.16 1.71 -7.16
N MET A 27 -12.38 2.56 -6.47
CA MET A 27 -12.81 3.92 -6.13
C MET A 27 -13.21 4.74 -7.36
N LYS A 28 -12.49 4.61 -8.48
CA LYS A 28 -12.82 5.31 -9.73
C LYS A 28 -14.25 5.02 -10.20
N TYR A 29 -14.74 3.80 -10.04
CA TYR A 29 -16.11 3.43 -10.44
C TYR A 29 -17.12 3.68 -9.33
N ASP A 30 -16.77 3.37 -8.08
CA ASP A 30 -17.64 3.58 -6.91
C ASP A 30 -18.00 5.06 -6.75
N ILE A 31 -17.01 5.95 -6.86
CA ILE A 31 -17.23 7.41 -6.77
C ILE A 31 -18.17 7.89 -7.87
N ARG A 32 -18.03 7.37 -9.11
CA ARG A 32 -18.94 7.78 -10.20
C ARG A 32 -20.38 7.42 -9.87
N GLN A 33 -20.62 6.24 -9.29
CA GLN A 33 -21.96 5.83 -8.88
C GLN A 33 -22.48 6.63 -7.68
N MET A 34 -21.62 6.90 -6.70
CA MET A 34 -21.97 7.70 -5.53
C MET A 34 -22.33 9.15 -5.90
N LEU A 35 -21.65 9.72 -6.89
CA LEU A 35 -22.00 11.05 -7.44
C LEU A 35 -23.39 11.06 -8.07
N THR A 36 -23.78 9.99 -8.77
CA THR A 36 -25.16 9.84 -9.28
C THR A 36 -26.17 9.68 -8.14
N HIS A 37 -25.81 8.98 -7.06
CA HIS A 37 -26.66 8.78 -5.89
C HIS A 37 -26.74 10.01 -4.96
N GLY A 38 -25.77 10.93 -5.05
CA GLY A 38 -25.67 12.12 -4.21
C GLY A 38 -25.11 11.89 -2.80
N SER A 39 -24.76 10.65 -2.44
CA SER A 39 -24.18 10.32 -1.13
C SER A 39 -23.46 8.96 -1.11
N GLY A 40 -22.66 8.74 -0.07
CA GLY A 40 -22.05 7.46 0.28
C GLY A 40 -20.72 7.64 0.99
N ALA A 41 -20.12 6.53 1.44
CA ALA A 41 -18.81 6.52 2.07
C ALA A 41 -17.98 5.33 1.55
N ILE A 42 -16.70 5.58 1.28
CA ILE A 42 -15.71 4.55 0.93
C ILE A 42 -14.71 4.47 2.08
N VAL A 43 -14.48 3.26 2.59
CA VAL A 43 -13.51 3.00 3.66
C VAL A 43 -12.46 2.03 3.13
N ASN A 44 -11.21 2.48 3.13
CA ASN A 44 -10.06 1.71 2.67
C ASN A 44 -9.24 1.22 3.87
N ASN A 45 -8.79 -0.03 3.84
CA ASN A 45 -7.89 -0.56 4.86
C ASN A 45 -6.44 -0.17 4.57
N ALA A 46 -5.89 0.70 5.41
CA ALA A 46 -4.47 1.06 5.40
C ALA A 46 -3.73 0.40 6.58
N SER A 47 -2.42 0.59 6.65
CA SER A 47 -1.61 0.15 7.80
C SER A 47 -0.69 1.29 8.25
N VAL A 48 -0.17 1.18 9.48
CA VAL A 48 0.82 2.14 10.02
C VAL A 48 2.05 2.25 9.11
N ALA A 49 2.42 1.16 8.42
CA ALA A 49 3.52 1.14 7.45
C ALA A 49 3.30 2.03 6.21
N GLY A 50 2.06 2.45 5.94
CA GLY A 50 1.73 3.43 4.90
C GLY A 50 1.82 4.88 5.36
N LEU A 51 1.84 5.13 6.67
CA LEU A 51 1.97 6.46 7.28
C LEU A 51 3.41 6.77 7.69
N ALA A 52 4.10 5.78 8.24
CA ALA A 52 5.50 5.84 8.61
C ALA A 52 6.23 4.71 7.89
N THR A 53 7.44 4.96 7.40
CA THR A 53 8.28 3.90 6.83
C THR A 53 8.44 2.79 7.87
N ALA A 54 8.22 1.53 7.49
CA ALA A 54 8.34 0.39 8.40
C ALA A 54 9.74 0.28 9.06
N GLY A 55 10.74 1.00 8.53
CA GLY A 55 12.05 1.20 9.13
C GLY A 55 12.08 2.06 10.40
N PHE A 56 11.03 2.83 10.72
CA PHE A 56 10.92 3.51 12.01
C PHE A 56 10.62 2.53 13.16
N GLN A 57 9.98 1.39 12.87
CA GLN A 57 9.63 0.37 13.87
C GLN A 57 10.64 -0.79 13.94
N ARG A 58 11.41 -1.04 12.88
CA ARG A 58 12.48 -2.05 12.88
C ARG A 58 13.83 -1.43 13.19
N ASN A 59 14.08 -1.24 14.48
CA ASN A 59 15.40 -1.33 15.09
C ASN A 59 16.52 -0.39 14.56
N SER A 60 16.79 0.66 15.31
CA SER A 60 17.98 1.51 15.21
C SER A 60 19.32 0.82 15.57
N SER A 61 19.47 -0.51 15.47
CA SER A 61 20.69 -1.19 15.98
C SER A 61 21.33 -2.31 15.14
N THR A 62 21.15 -2.39 13.81
CA THR A 62 22.02 -3.25 12.99
C THR A 62 22.34 -2.69 11.60
N TRP A 63 23.10 -1.61 11.55
CA TRP A 63 24.12 -1.43 10.52
C TRP A 63 25.42 -1.03 11.23
N LYS A 64 26.38 -1.97 11.29
CA LYS A 64 27.77 -1.66 11.63
C LYS A 64 28.55 -1.72 10.31
N PRO A 65 29.02 -0.59 9.78
CA PRO A 65 29.99 -0.64 8.69
C PRO A 65 31.25 -1.28 9.24
N ASN A 66 31.70 -2.33 8.56
CA ASN A 66 33.12 -2.57 8.41
C ASN A 66 33.69 -1.56 7.40
#